data_AF-A0A836TLT4-F1
#
_entry.id   AF-A0A836TLT4-F1
#
_cell.length_a   1.000
_cell.length_b   1.000
_cell.length_c   1.000
_cell.angle_alpha   90.00
_cell.angle_beta   90.00
_cell.angle_gamma   90.00
#
_symmetry.space_group_name_H-M   'P 1'
#
loop_
_entity.id
_entity.type
_entity.pdbx_description
1 polymer ?
#
loop_
_entity_poly.entity_id
_entity_poly.type
_entity_poly.pdbx_seq_one_letter_code
_entity_poly.pdbx_strand_id
1 'polypeptide(L)'
;RIVNSKLDIIRFSIDGSAETFKRVRGVELKNIEKNIKKLKIIKEKKRPGLKMGVVFTVEEDTEEDAEEYINHWEKIVDHVRLQPKLITSPRTEVCPEPFGKDYGKLVVLWDGRVIPCCVDYNANLMIGNIQNDTIPNLW
;
A
#
# COMPACT_ATOMS: atom_id res chain seq x y z
N ARG A 1 4.64 3.47 -20.93
CA ARG A 1 4.51 2.05 -20.57
C ARG A 1 3.38 1.85 -19.54
N ILE A 2 3.43 2.43 -18.33
CA ILE A 2 2.40 2.27 -17.28
C ILE A 2 0.97 2.57 -17.77
N VAL A 3 0.74 3.69 -18.44
CA VAL A 3 -0.60 4.09 -18.94
C VAL A 3 -1.18 3.09 -19.95
N ASN A 4 -0.33 2.32 -20.63
CA ASN A 4 -0.76 1.31 -21.60
C ASN A 4 -0.90 -0.09 -20.96
N SER A 5 -0.62 -0.23 -19.66
CA SER A 5 -0.79 -1.50 -18.94
C SER A 5 -2.26 -1.80 -18.70
N LYS A 6 -2.56 -3.02 -18.22
CA LYS A 6 -3.92 -3.42 -17.81
C LYS A 6 -4.28 -3.00 -16.36
N LEU A 7 -3.42 -2.26 -15.67
CA LEU A 7 -3.65 -1.86 -14.27
C LEU A 7 -4.89 -0.96 -14.14
N ASP A 8 -5.71 -1.23 -13.13
CA ASP A 8 -6.85 -0.37 -12.77
C ASP A 8 -6.46 0.72 -11.79
N ILE A 9 -5.52 0.43 -10.89
CA ILE A 9 -5.07 1.34 -9.83
C ILE A 9 -3.55 1.29 -9.73
N ILE A 10 -2.92 2.45 -9.57
CA ILE A 10 -1.52 2.59 -9.14
C ILE A 10 -1.45 3.43 -7.87
N ARG A 11 -0.71 2.96 -6.87
CA ARG A 11 -0.50 3.67 -5.60
C ARG A 11 0.98 3.91 -5.36
N PHE A 12 1.32 5.09 -4.83
CA PHE A 12 2.68 5.48 -4.48
C PHE A 12 2.81 5.57 -2.96
N SER A 13 3.83 4.92 -2.40
CA SER A 13 4.17 5.08 -0.98
C SER A 13 4.86 6.43 -0.80
N ILE A 14 4.14 7.38 -0.19
CA ILE A 14 4.62 8.72 0.13
C ILE A 14 4.29 8.94 1.59
N ASP A 15 5.31 9.11 2.42
CA ASP A 15 5.16 9.31 3.86
C ASP A 15 5.41 10.77 4.24
N GLY A 16 4.40 11.40 4.82
CA GLY A 16 4.46 12.74 5.40
C GLY A 16 4.82 13.87 4.43
N SER A 17 5.38 14.93 5.01
CA SER A 17 5.91 16.12 4.34
C SER A 17 7.15 15.81 3.50
N ALA A 18 7.65 16.78 2.74
CA ALA A 18 8.89 16.60 1.97
C ALA A 18 10.11 16.30 2.87
N GLU A 19 10.15 16.90 4.06
CA GLU A 19 11.20 16.67 5.05
C GLU A 19 11.10 15.27 5.64
N THR A 20 9.91 14.89 6.13
CA THR A 20 9.65 13.54 6.63
C THR A 20 9.91 12.48 5.59
N PHE A 21 9.46 12.68 4.35
CA PHE A 21 9.71 11.73 3.26
C PHE A 21 11.20 11.54 3.01
N LYS A 22 11.98 12.63 3.00
CA LYS A 22 13.44 12.55 2.85
C LYS A 22 14.10 11.84 4.03
N ARG A 23 13.66 12.11 5.25
CA ARG A 23 14.15 11.47 6.47
C ARG A 23 13.85 9.96 6.49
N VAL A 24 12.62 9.57 6.17
CA VAL A 24 12.12 8.18 6.22
C VAL A 24 12.59 7.36 5.02
N ARG A 25 12.56 7.92 3.80
CA ARG A 25 12.84 7.18 2.55
C ARG A 25 14.21 7.49 1.94
N GLY A 26 14.92 8.50 2.44
CA GLY A 26 16.25 8.88 1.94
C GLY A 26 16.25 9.51 0.54
N VAL A 27 15.09 9.92 0.02
CA VAL A 27 14.95 10.41 -1.36
C VAL A 27 14.11 11.69 -1.43
N GLU A 28 14.39 12.53 -2.43
CA GLU A 28 13.73 13.82 -2.62
C GLU A 28 12.30 13.68 -3.16
N LEU A 29 11.30 14.10 -2.37
CA LEU A 29 9.88 14.02 -2.74
C LEU A 29 9.58 14.80 -4.03
N LYS A 30 10.23 15.95 -4.23
CA LYS A 30 10.03 16.83 -5.39
C LYS A 30 10.15 16.10 -6.73
N ASN A 31 11.12 15.19 -6.84
CA ASN A 31 11.34 14.44 -8.08
C ASN A 31 10.23 13.39 -8.30
N ILE A 32 9.78 12.76 -7.22
CA ILE A 32 8.69 11.77 -7.26
C ILE A 32 7.37 12.46 -7.61
N GLU A 33 7.04 13.58 -6.96
CA GLU A 33 5.83 14.35 -7.23
C GLU A 33 5.78 14.85 -8.68
N LYS A 34 6.91 15.34 -9.21
CA LYS A 34 7.02 15.72 -10.62
C LYS A 34 6.67 14.56 -11.56
N ASN A 35 7.12 13.36 -11.25
CA ASN A 35 6.82 12.16 -12.05
C ASN A 35 5.36 11.74 -11.92
N ILE A 36 4.77 11.83 -10.72
CA ILE A 36 3.34 11.55 -10.48
C ILE A 36 2.47 12.54 -11.27
N LYS A 37 2.76 13.84 -11.23
CA LYS A 37 2.04 14.86 -12.02
C LYS A 37 2.16 14.61 -13.53
N LYS A 38 3.35 14.23 -14.00
CA LYS A 38 3.54 13.84 -15.41
C LYS A 38 2.70 12.61 -15.79
N LEU A 39 2.63 11.60 -14.92
CA LEU A 39 1.79 10.43 -15.14
C LEU A 39 0.30 10.80 -15.18
N LYS A 40 -0.16 11.67 -14.26
CA LYS A 40 -1.55 12.19 -14.24
C LYS A 40 -1.93 12.85 -15.56
N ILE A 41 -1.10 13.76 -16.08
CA ILE A 41 -1.38 14.43 -17.36
C ILE A 41 -1.52 13.42 -18.51
N ILE A 42 -0.68 12.39 -18.53
CA ILE A 42 -0.71 11.38 -19.60
C ILE A 42 -1.92 10.45 -19.42
N LYS A 43 -2.25 10.03 -18.20
CA LYS A 43 -3.38 9.12 -17.93
C LYS A 43 -4.71 9.79 -18.20
N GLU A 44 -4.89 11.07 -17.89
CA GLU A 44 -6.12 11.82 -18.18
C GLU A 44 -6.41 11.88 -19.68
N LYS A 45 -5.37 11.97 -20.52
CA LYS A 45 -5.52 11.98 -21.98
C LYS A 45 -5.77 10.62 -22.61
N LYS A 46 -5.23 9.53 -22.03
CA LYS A 46 -5.17 8.22 -22.69
C LYS A 46 -5.93 7.10 -21.98
N ARG A 47 -6.07 7.18 -20.67
CA ARG A 47 -6.70 6.15 -19.82
C ARG A 47 -7.29 6.80 -18.56
N PRO A 48 -8.34 7.64 -18.69
CA PRO A 48 -8.95 8.33 -17.56
C PRO A 48 -9.48 7.37 -16.48
N GLY A 49 -9.77 6.12 -16.84
CA GLY A 49 -10.18 5.06 -15.91
C GLY A 49 -9.06 4.54 -14.99
N LEU A 50 -7.78 4.75 -15.30
CA LEU A 50 -6.69 4.38 -14.39
C LEU A 50 -6.74 5.30 -13.15
N LYS A 51 -6.92 4.70 -11.98
CA LYS A 51 -6.90 5.42 -10.70
C LYS A 51 -5.48 5.54 -10.17
N MET A 52 -5.19 6.70 -9.60
CA MET A 52 -3.93 6.99 -8.94
C MET A 52 -4.19 7.24 -7.46
N GLY A 53 -3.28 6.82 -6.59
CA GLY A 53 -3.36 7.17 -5.20
C GLY A 53 -2.01 7.26 -4.51
N VAL A 54 -2.02 7.78 -3.30
CA VAL A 54 -0.86 7.80 -2.41
C VAL A 54 -1.21 7.09 -1.10
N VAL A 55 -0.20 6.50 -0.46
CA VAL A 55 -0.32 5.83 0.82
C VAL A 55 0.78 6.32 1.75
N PHE A 56 0.40 6.80 2.93
CA PHE A 56 1.30 7.21 4.02
C PHE A 56 1.16 6.23 5.19
N THR A 57 2.28 5.64 5.60
CA THR A 57 2.37 4.89 6.85
C THR A 57 2.61 5.85 8.01
N VAL A 58 1.57 6.11 8.80
CA VAL A 58 1.60 7.03 9.93
C VAL A 58 2.27 6.34 11.14
N GLU A 59 3.27 7.01 11.66
CA GLU A 59 4.00 6.71 12.90
C GLU A 59 3.81 7.85 13.90
N GLU A 60 4.08 7.60 15.19
CA GLU A 60 3.98 8.59 16.27
C GLU A 60 4.78 9.88 15.98
N ASP A 61 5.97 9.77 15.38
CA ASP A 61 6.84 10.91 15.04
C ASP A 61 6.51 11.56 13.68
N THR A 62 5.40 11.16 13.04
CA THR A 62 4.99 11.65 11.70
C THR A 62 3.51 12.01 11.62
N GLU A 63 2.73 11.79 12.68
CA GLU A 63 1.28 12.01 12.67
C GLU A 63 0.89 13.45 12.38
N GLU A 64 1.73 14.40 12.78
CA GLU A 64 1.54 15.84 12.53
C GLU A 64 1.50 16.18 11.03
N ASP A 65 2.14 15.38 10.17
CA ASP A 65 2.12 15.59 8.72
C ASP A 65 0.80 15.18 8.07
N ALA A 66 -0.06 14.44 8.76
CA ALA A 66 -1.23 13.78 8.15
C ALA A 66 -2.21 14.77 7.52
N GLU A 67 -2.51 15.89 8.18
CA GLU A 67 -3.46 16.88 7.68
C GLU A 67 -2.94 17.58 6.41
N GLU A 68 -1.70 18.07 6.43
CA GLU A 68 -1.07 18.71 5.26
C GLU A 68 -0.96 17.70 4.10
N TYR A 69 -0.57 16.47 4.40
CA TYR A 69 -0.47 15.39 3.43
C TYR A 69 -1.78 15.15 2.68
N ILE A 70 -2.90 15.02 3.41
CA ILE A 70 -4.23 14.81 2.80
C ILE A 70 -4.58 16.01 1.92
N ASN A 71 -4.52 17.22 2.48
CA ASN A 71 -4.88 18.46 1.80
C ASN A 71 -4.06 18.72 0.53
N HIS A 72 -2.80 18.29 0.49
CA HIS A 72 -1.94 18.39 -0.69
C HIS A 72 -2.30 17.34 -1.75
N TRP A 73 -2.38 16.07 -1.35
CA TRP A 73 -2.48 14.97 -2.30
C TRP A 73 -3.88 14.76 -2.87
N GLU A 74 -4.95 15.11 -2.16
CA GLU A 74 -6.33 15.04 -2.68
C GLU A 74 -6.53 15.94 -3.92
N LYS A 75 -5.74 17.00 -4.06
CA LYS A 75 -5.76 17.89 -5.23
C LYS A 75 -5.09 17.26 -6.46
N ILE A 76 -4.34 16.18 -6.28
CA ILE A 76 -3.47 15.59 -7.33
C ILE A 76 -3.98 14.22 -7.74
N VAL A 77 -4.24 13.32 -6.79
CA VAL A 77 -4.55 11.91 -7.05
C VAL A 77 -6.01 11.57 -6.75
N ASP A 78 -6.48 10.42 -7.24
CA ASP A 78 -7.87 10.00 -7.05
C ASP A 78 -8.14 9.48 -5.62
N HIS A 79 -7.11 9.00 -4.92
CA HIS A 79 -7.24 8.44 -3.57
C HIS A 79 -6.03 8.79 -2.68
N VAL A 80 -6.31 9.22 -1.45
CA VAL A 80 -5.32 9.35 -0.39
C VAL A 80 -5.65 8.32 0.69
N ARG A 81 -4.65 7.58 1.17
CA ARG A 81 -4.82 6.63 2.27
C ARG A 81 -3.75 6.85 3.32
N LEU A 82 -4.19 6.86 4.57
CA LEU A 82 -3.33 6.69 5.72
C LEU A 82 -3.44 5.24 6.18
N GLN A 83 -2.32 4.68 6.63
CA GLN A 83 -2.28 3.39 7.31
C GLN A 83 -1.42 3.53 8.56
N PRO A 84 -1.81 2.99 9.70
CA PRO A 84 -0.92 3.00 10.87
C PRO A 84 0.26 2.05 10.62
N LYS A 85 1.41 2.37 11.23
CA LYS A 85 2.49 1.40 11.36
C LYS A 85 1.98 0.19 12.14
N LEU A 86 2.16 -0.99 11.54
CA LEU A 86 1.84 -2.24 12.19
C LEU A 86 2.92 -2.54 13.23
N ILE A 87 2.54 -2.51 14.50
CA ILE A 87 3.39 -2.85 15.63
C ILE A 87 3.09 -4.28 16.11
N THR A 88 4.13 -4.99 16.52
CA THR A 88 3.99 -6.29 17.20
C THR A 88 3.79 -6.05 18.68
N SER A 89 2.55 -6.08 19.14
CA SER A 89 2.19 -6.04 20.56
C SER A 89 1.27 -7.23 20.90
N PRO A 90 1.20 -7.65 22.18
CA PRO A 90 0.20 -8.61 22.62
C PRO A 90 -1.19 -8.09 22.27
N ARG A 91 -1.96 -8.86 21.50
CA ARG A 91 -3.33 -8.50 21.16
C ARG A 91 -4.30 -9.12 22.16
N THR A 92 -5.27 -8.33 22.59
CA THR A 92 -6.41 -8.79 23.40
C THR A 92 -7.61 -9.18 22.55
N GLU A 93 -7.60 -8.81 21.26
CA GLU A 93 -8.70 -9.03 20.31
C GLU A 93 -8.28 -9.96 19.17
N VAL A 94 -9.26 -10.67 18.61
CA VAL A 94 -9.08 -11.54 17.45
C VAL A 94 -8.73 -10.70 16.23
N CYS A 95 -7.68 -11.11 15.50
CA CYS A 95 -7.31 -10.44 14.26
C CYS A 95 -8.37 -10.68 13.19
N PRO A 96 -8.94 -9.64 12.55
CA PRO A 96 -9.93 -9.82 11.49
C PRO A 96 -9.30 -10.17 10.12
N GLU A 97 -7.98 -10.06 9.97
CA GLU A 97 -7.31 -10.34 8.68
C GLU A 97 -7.35 -11.82 8.27
N PRO A 98 -7.03 -12.79 9.15
CA PRO A 98 -7.24 -14.19 8.86
C PRO A 98 -8.75 -14.46 8.81
N PHE A 99 -9.28 -14.74 7.62
CA PHE A 99 -10.63 -15.30 7.45
C PHE A 99 -11.82 -14.37 7.75
N GLY A 100 -11.63 -13.05 7.85
CA GLY A 100 -12.74 -12.10 8.00
C GLY A 100 -13.70 -12.17 6.80
N LYS A 101 -15.01 -12.31 7.06
CA LYS A 101 -16.06 -12.48 6.03
C LYS A 101 -16.09 -11.37 4.97
N ASP A 102 -15.67 -10.15 5.34
CA ASP A 102 -15.65 -8.97 4.47
C ASP A 102 -14.22 -8.55 4.03
N TYR A 103 -13.17 -9.12 4.64
CA TYR A 103 -11.80 -8.58 4.59
C TYR A 103 -10.68 -9.62 4.56
N GLY A 104 -10.99 -10.91 4.54
CA GLY A 104 -9.97 -11.94 4.58
C GLY A 104 -8.93 -11.72 3.48
N LYS A 105 -7.66 -11.98 3.80
CA LYS A 105 -6.56 -11.89 2.83
C LYS A 105 -5.84 -13.22 2.73
N LEU A 106 -5.52 -13.61 1.51
CA LEU A 106 -4.58 -14.68 1.21
C LEU A 106 -3.32 -14.02 0.68
N VAL A 107 -2.22 -14.13 1.42
CA VAL A 107 -0.94 -13.51 1.06
C VAL A 107 0.00 -14.59 0.55
N VAL A 108 0.39 -14.47 -0.71
CA VAL A 108 1.39 -15.34 -1.34
C VAL A 108 2.74 -14.63 -1.33
N LEU A 109 3.74 -15.23 -0.69
CA LEU A 109 5.11 -14.74 -0.67
C LEU A 109 5.81 -15.01 -2.01
N TRP A 110 6.98 -14.38 -2.19
CA TRP A 110 7.75 -14.43 -3.44
C TRP A 110 8.17 -15.85 -3.86
N ASP A 111 8.26 -16.80 -2.92
CA ASP A 111 8.62 -18.21 -3.15
C ASP A 111 7.41 -19.16 -3.20
N GLY A 112 6.19 -18.62 -3.19
CA GLY A 112 4.95 -19.37 -3.29
C GLY A 112 4.37 -19.84 -1.94
N ARG A 113 5.07 -19.64 -0.82
CA ARG A 113 4.49 -19.88 0.51
C ARG A 113 3.28 -18.98 0.72
N VAL A 114 2.25 -19.53 1.35
CA VAL A 114 0.99 -18.82 1.63
C VAL A 114 0.86 -18.60 3.14
N ILE A 115 0.55 -17.36 3.52
CA ILE A 115 0.41 -16.90 4.90
C ILE A 115 -0.91 -16.13 5.07
N PRO A 116 -1.49 -16.10 6.28
CA PRO A 116 -2.79 -15.48 6.52
C PRO A 116 -2.76 -13.94 6.65
N CYS A 117 -1.59 -13.32 6.78
CA CYS A 117 -1.44 -11.89 6.99
C CYS A 117 -0.06 -11.40 6.52
N CYS A 118 0.02 -10.20 5.91
CA CYS A 118 1.29 -9.66 5.40
C CYS A 118 2.30 -9.28 6.50
N VAL A 119 1.85 -9.18 7.77
CA VAL A 119 2.73 -8.93 8.92
C VAL A 119 3.66 -10.12 9.20
N ASP A 120 3.24 -11.34 8.85
CA ASP A 120 4.05 -12.55 9.04
C ASP A 120 5.04 -12.77 7.88
N TYR A 121 5.87 -11.76 7.61
CA TYR A 121 6.87 -11.81 6.53
C TYR A 121 7.84 -13.01 6.64
N ASN A 122 8.09 -13.49 7.86
CA ASN A 122 8.94 -14.65 8.11
C ASN A 122 8.23 -16.00 7.85
N ALA A 123 6.93 -15.98 7.54
CA ALA A 123 6.09 -17.15 7.30
C ALA A 123 6.06 -18.15 8.48
N ASN A 124 5.97 -17.65 9.71
CA ASN A 124 5.84 -18.49 10.90
C ASN A 124 4.49 -19.21 10.96
N LEU A 125 3.45 -18.61 10.37
CA LEU A 125 2.08 -19.09 10.29
C LEU A 125 1.74 -19.57 8.87
N MET A 126 2.68 -20.22 8.20
CA MET A 126 2.47 -20.75 6.86
C MET A 126 1.31 -21.74 6.84
N ILE A 127 0.36 -21.52 5.91
CA ILE A 127 -0.81 -22.40 5.73
C ILE A 127 -0.66 -23.34 4.52
N GLY A 128 0.25 -23.06 3.60
CA GLY A 128 0.54 -23.93 2.46
C GLY A 128 1.46 -23.30 1.41
N ASN A 129 1.46 -23.85 0.20
CA ASN A 129 2.22 -23.33 -0.94
C ASN A 129 1.39 -23.41 -2.23
N ILE A 130 1.31 -22.30 -2.97
CA ILE A 130 0.48 -22.18 -4.19
C ILE A 130 0.95 -23.10 -5.33
N GLN A 131 2.19 -23.58 -5.28
CA GLN A 131 2.72 -24.47 -6.31
C GLN A 131 2.19 -25.90 -6.18
N ASN A 132 1.78 -26.30 -4.97
CA ASN A 132 1.41 -27.68 -4.64
C ASN A 132 -0.04 -27.82 -4.18
N ASP A 133 -0.79 -26.72 -4.10
CA ASP A 133 -2.13 -26.70 -3.55
C ASP A 133 -3.09 -25.80 -4.36
N THR A 134 -4.38 -25.96 -4.12
CA THR A 134 -5.44 -25.20 -4.79
C THR A 134 -5.91 -24.03 -3.92
N ILE A 135 -6.37 -22.94 -4.54
CA ILE A 135 -6.91 -21.79 -3.81
C ILE A 135 -8.01 -22.18 -2.80
N PRO A 136 -8.98 -23.07 -3.12
CA PRO A 136 -9.99 -23.49 -2.16
C PRO A 136 -9.47 -24.26 -0.93
N ASN A 137 -8.30 -24.89 -1.02
CA ASN A 137 -7.69 -25.58 0.13
C ASN A 137 -6.86 -24.62 0.99
N LEU A 138 -6.34 -23.55 0.38
CA LEU A 138 -5.54 -22.52 1.02
C LEU A 138 -6.41 -21.43 1.69
N TRP A 139 -7.73 -21.51 1.57
CA TRP A 139 -8.71 -20.53 2.01
C TRP A 139 -9.77 -21.16 2.92
#